data_AF-A0A7C3F607-F1
#
_entry.id   AF-A0A7C3F607-F1
#
_cell.length_a   1.000
_cell.length_b   1.000
_cell.length_c   1.000
_cell.angle_alpha   90.00
_cell.angle_beta   90.00
_cell.angle_gamma   90.00
#
_symmetry.space_group_name_H-M   'P 1'
#
loop_
_entity.id
_entity.type
_entity.pdbx_description
1 polymer ?
#
loop_
_entity_poly.entity_id
_entity_poly.type
_entity_poly.pdbx_seq_one_letter_code
_entity_poly.pdbx_strand_id
1 'polypeptide(L)'
;MARDDAHATVRRALLREKIHLKPGDPTRLTIPFEESPLGRSAWAPARALANLLKPLPVEMLQWWLAQPTGHAVIGGRSSFYQPGPMEIKRRTLVNVVRVAPLDIMKNRAAVWSALGGLFDHLLGCGGNPHGLWLSEGGGVTSAWKDVGERVQEFFHLGYAPEEATRSPRAYFAWGFAMYLTRRRELNVIDPLLERLLRTTVMDGRFWRRVTRDKRGG
;
A
#
# COMPACT_ATOMS: atom_id res chain seq x y z
N MET A 1 3.74 -24.58 -8.83
CA MET A 1 3.39 -24.81 -7.40
C MET A 1 4.13 -23.88 -6.45
N ALA A 2 5.48 -23.82 -6.43
CA ALA A 2 6.23 -23.06 -5.41
C ALA A 2 5.88 -21.56 -5.23
N ARG A 3 5.45 -20.84 -6.29
CA ARG A 3 5.19 -19.39 -6.22
C ARG A 3 3.85 -19.03 -5.56
N ASP A 4 2.80 -19.79 -5.84
CA ASP A 4 1.48 -19.56 -5.24
C ASP A 4 1.49 -19.86 -3.74
N ASP A 5 2.25 -20.87 -3.35
CA ASP A 5 2.47 -21.24 -1.95
C ASP A 5 3.24 -20.16 -1.18
N ALA A 6 4.26 -19.57 -1.79
CA ALA A 6 5.00 -18.44 -1.21
C ALA A 6 4.10 -17.21 -1.03
N HIS A 7 3.24 -16.92 -2.01
CA HIS A 7 2.30 -15.79 -1.95
C HIS A 7 1.26 -15.95 -0.84
N ALA A 8 0.66 -17.15 -0.74
CA ALA A 8 -0.26 -17.45 0.36
C ALA A 8 0.44 -17.37 1.73
N THR A 9 1.68 -17.85 1.82
CA THR A 9 2.46 -17.85 3.06
C THR A 9 2.77 -16.44 3.54
N VAL A 10 3.26 -15.54 2.67
CA VAL A 10 3.56 -14.16 3.07
C VAL A 10 2.29 -13.39 3.46
N ARG A 11 1.17 -13.60 2.76
CA ARG A 11 -0.10 -12.97 3.13
C ARG A 11 -0.63 -13.43 4.48
N ARG A 12 -0.49 -14.72 4.81
CA ARG A 12 -0.81 -15.22 6.16
C ARG A 12 0.09 -14.60 7.22
N ALA A 13 1.37 -14.38 6.93
CA ALA A 13 2.28 -13.71 7.85
C ALA A 13 1.91 -12.23 8.04
N LEU A 14 1.61 -11.50 6.95
CA LEU A 14 1.12 -10.12 7.03
C LEU A 14 -0.18 -10.02 7.85
N LEU A 15 -1.10 -10.97 7.69
CA LEU A 15 -2.33 -11.02 8.47
C LEU A 15 -2.07 -11.12 9.98
N ARG A 16 -1.00 -11.79 10.40
CA ARG A 16 -0.63 -11.94 11.82
C ARG A 16 0.14 -10.73 12.36
N GLU A 17 1.09 -10.22 11.58
CA GLU A 17 2.08 -9.24 12.06
C GLU A 17 1.74 -7.78 11.70
N LYS A 18 1.08 -7.57 10.56
CA LYS A 18 0.91 -6.25 9.95
C LYS A 18 -0.54 -5.79 9.83
N ILE A 19 -1.52 -6.69 9.84
CA ILE A 19 -2.94 -6.35 9.70
C ILE A 19 -3.65 -6.53 11.05
N HIS A 20 -4.19 -5.45 11.59
CA HIS A 20 -4.84 -5.40 12.89
C HIS A 20 -6.32 -5.03 12.76
N LEU A 21 -7.14 -5.42 13.73
CA LEU A 21 -8.51 -4.92 13.87
C LEU A 21 -8.54 -3.82 14.93
N LYS A 22 -9.17 -2.67 14.63
CA LYS A 22 -9.42 -1.65 15.65
C LYS A 22 -10.49 -2.16 16.62
N PRO A 23 -10.17 -2.34 17.91
CA PRO A 23 -11.12 -2.90 18.86
C PRO A 23 -12.12 -1.85 19.31
N GLY A 24 -13.36 -2.26 19.56
CA GLY A 24 -14.40 -1.38 20.09
C GLY A 24 -14.83 -0.27 19.14
N ASP A 25 -14.48 -0.34 17.85
CA ASP A 25 -15.03 0.57 16.86
C ASP A 25 -16.53 0.21 16.67
N PRO A 26 -17.47 1.10 17.07
CA PRO A 26 -18.91 0.84 16.95
C PRO A 26 -19.37 0.80 15.49
N THR A 27 -18.49 1.12 14.53
CA THR A 27 -18.65 0.74 13.12
C THR A 27 -18.41 -0.75 12.86
N ARG A 28 -18.43 -1.61 13.91
CA ARG A 28 -18.96 -2.98 13.81
C ARG A 28 -20.12 -2.89 12.84
N LEU A 29 -19.90 -3.47 11.65
CA LEU A 29 -20.71 -3.33 10.46
C LEU A 29 -22.14 -2.98 10.88
N THR A 30 -22.62 -1.79 10.52
CA THR A 30 -24.03 -1.42 10.71
C THR A 30 -24.97 -2.45 10.05
N ILE A 31 -24.39 -3.31 9.22
CA ILE A 31 -24.92 -4.56 8.68
C ILE A 31 -24.64 -5.69 9.68
N PRO A 32 -25.66 -6.34 10.25
CA PRO A 32 -25.51 -7.53 11.09
C PRO A 32 -24.53 -8.52 10.46
N PHE A 33 -23.65 -9.15 11.26
CA PHE A 33 -22.62 -10.09 10.78
C PHE A 33 -23.19 -11.23 9.92
N GLU A 34 -24.48 -11.53 10.07
CA GLU A 34 -25.20 -12.54 9.31
C GLU A 34 -25.43 -12.14 7.84
N GLU A 35 -25.48 -10.84 7.54
CA GLU A 35 -25.73 -10.28 6.20
C GLU A 35 -24.46 -9.70 5.56
N SER A 36 -23.34 -9.72 6.28
CA SER A 36 -22.08 -9.18 5.77
C SER A 36 -21.56 -10.03 4.60
N PRO A 37 -21.32 -9.45 3.41
CA PRO A 37 -20.78 -10.19 2.27
C PRO A 37 -19.31 -10.63 2.47
N LEU A 38 -18.67 -10.19 3.57
CA LEU A 38 -17.34 -10.67 3.98
C LEU A 38 -17.40 -11.97 4.81
N GLY A 39 -18.59 -12.31 5.32
CA GLY A 39 -18.83 -13.48 6.16
C GLY A 39 -18.85 -13.21 7.66
N ARG A 40 -19.13 -14.26 8.44
CA ARG A 40 -19.57 -14.18 9.85
C ARG A 40 -18.48 -13.95 10.90
N SER A 41 -17.19 -13.95 10.53
CA SER A 41 -16.10 -13.88 11.51
C SER A 41 -15.62 -12.44 11.71
N ALA A 42 -15.30 -12.05 12.95
CA ALA A 42 -14.68 -10.74 13.23
C ALA A 42 -13.41 -10.45 12.42
N TRP A 43 -12.68 -11.49 12.00
CA TRP A 43 -11.49 -11.41 11.15
C TRP A 43 -11.77 -11.37 9.63
N ALA A 44 -13.03 -11.43 9.20
CA ALA A 44 -13.38 -11.46 7.79
C ALA A 44 -12.85 -10.24 7.01
N PRO A 45 -12.97 -8.99 7.50
CA PRO A 45 -12.37 -7.83 6.84
C PRO A 45 -10.85 -7.90 6.71
N ALA A 46 -10.14 -8.38 7.74
CA ALA A 46 -8.69 -8.51 7.70
C ALA A 46 -8.25 -9.58 6.69
N ARG A 47 -8.96 -10.71 6.61
CA ARG A 47 -8.74 -11.72 5.57
C ARG A 47 -9.06 -11.20 4.18
N ALA A 48 -10.11 -10.39 4.04
CA ALA A 48 -10.47 -9.77 2.77
C ALA A 48 -9.40 -8.77 2.31
N LEU A 49 -8.84 -7.97 3.22
CA LEU A 49 -7.68 -7.12 2.92
C LEU A 49 -6.47 -7.97 2.54
N ALA A 50 -6.13 -9.02 3.28
CA ALA A 50 -5.03 -9.90 2.92
C ALA A 50 -5.24 -10.50 1.52
N ASN A 51 -6.45 -10.91 1.17
CA ASN A 51 -6.79 -11.39 -0.16
C ASN A 51 -6.68 -10.30 -1.24
N LEU A 52 -7.06 -9.06 -0.92
CA LEU A 52 -6.92 -7.91 -1.81
C LEU A 52 -5.45 -7.70 -2.21
N LEU A 53 -4.47 -8.04 -1.36
CA LEU A 53 -3.04 -7.96 -1.66
C LEU A 53 -2.53 -8.97 -2.70
N LYS A 54 -3.37 -9.89 -3.20
CA LYS A 54 -2.97 -10.93 -4.19
C LYS A 54 -2.23 -10.37 -5.42
N PRO A 55 -2.63 -9.23 -6.02
CA PRO A 55 -1.97 -8.70 -7.22
C PRO A 55 -0.56 -8.15 -6.98
N LEU A 56 -0.16 -7.88 -5.74
CA LEU A 56 1.18 -7.36 -5.44
C LEU A 56 2.25 -8.44 -5.62
N PRO A 57 3.48 -8.07 -6.06
CA PRO A 57 4.60 -8.99 -6.11
C PRO A 57 4.88 -9.63 -4.74
N VAL A 58 5.19 -10.93 -4.72
CA VAL A 58 5.51 -11.63 -3.46
C VAL A 58 6.71 -10.98 -2.75
N GLU A 59 7.68 -10.47 -3.52
CA GLU A 59 8.86 -9.80 -3.01
C GLU A 59 8.53 -8.48 -2.30
N MET A 60 7.58 -7.71 -2.83
CA MET A 60 7.09 -6.49 -2.19
C MET A 60 6.41 -6.81 -0.86
N LEU A 61 5.59 -7.87 -0.82
CA LEU A 61 4.92 -8.31 0.40
C LEU A 61 5.91 -8.80 1.46
N GLN A 62 6.95 -9.53 1.05
CA GLN A 62 8.03 -9.99 1.94
C GLN A 62 8.82 -8.81 2.49
N TRP A 63 9.14 -7.84 1.63
CA TRP A 63 9.82 -6.62 2.04
C TRP A 63 8.98 -5.80 3.03
N TRP A 64 7.67 -5.66 2.79
CA TRP A 64 6.77 -4.98 3.71
C TRP A 64 6.68 -5.70 5.06
N LEU A 65 6.55 -7.03 5.04
CA LEU A 65 6.55 -7.84 6.27
C LEU A 65 7.81 -7.61 7.11
N ALA A 66 8.97 -7.43 6.45
CA ALA A 66 10.25 -7.21 7.12
C ALA A 66 10.46 -5.77 7.64
N GLN A 67 9.61 -4.80 7.27
CA GLN A 67 9.75 -3.44 7.81
C GLN A 67 9.38 -3.41 9.30
N PRO A 68 10.05 -2.62 10.15
CA PRO A 68 9.67 -2.50 11.56
C PRO A 68 8.35 -1.71 11.73
N THR A 69 8.08 -0.76 10.84
CA THR A 69 6.86 0.07 10.85
C THR A 69 5.94 -0.33 9.68
N GLY A 70 4.85 0.41 9.45
CA GLY A 70 3.99 0.16 8.30
C GLY A 70 2.95 -0.91 8.60
N HIS A 71 1.82 -0.53 9.17
CA HIS A 71 0.76 -1.45 9.55
C HIS A 71 -0.57 -1.07 8.87
N ALA A 72 -1.45 -2.06 8.68
CA ALA A 72 -2.83 -1.82 8.31
C ALA A 72 -3.74 -2.06 9.52
N VAL A 73 -4.66 -1.13 9.78
CA VAL A 73 -5.64 -1.24 10.86
C VAL A 73 -7.04 -1.15 10.24
N ILE A 74 -7.81 -2.23 10.37
CA ILE A 74 -9.19 -2.26 9.91
C ILE A 74 -10.08 -1.49 10.89
N GLY A 75 -10.83 -0.51 10.39
CA GLY A 75 -11.81 0.28 11.14
C GLY A 75 -11.99 1.69 10.58
N GLY A 76 -12.90 2.46 11.17
CA GLY A 76 -13.24 3.80 10.69
C GLY A 76 -14.16 3.82 9.47
N ARG A 77 -14.43 5.03 8.98
CA ARG A 77 -15.40 5.31 7.90
C ARG A 77 -14.77 5.39 6.50
N SER A 78 -13.50 5.75 6.42
CA SER A 78 -12.76 5.88 5.17
C SER A 78 -11.34 5.36 5.33
N SER A 79 -10.78 4.86 4.23
CA SER A 79 -9.40 4.39 4.17
C SER A 79 -8.45 5.55 3.90
N PHE A 80 -7.37 5.65 4.68
CA PHE A 80 -6.34 6.67 4.51
C PHE A 80 -5.02 6.23 5.14
N TYR A 81 -3.94 6.87 4.70
CA TYR A 81 -2.62 6.70 5.30
C TYR A 81 -2.32 7.80 6.32
N GLN A 82 -1.77 7.41 7.46
CA GLN A 82 -1.29 8.31 8.51
C GLN A 82 0.16 8.00 8.86
N PRO A 83 1.12 8.90 8.57
CA PRO A 83 2.50 8.74 9.03
C PRO A 83 2.62 8.96 10.55
N GLY A 84 3.68 8.42 11.15
CA GLY A 84 3.97 8.58 12.58
C GLY A 84 3.19 7.64 13.50
N PRO A 85 3.22 7.88 14.82
CA PRO A 85 2.63 7.00 15.81
C PRO A 85 1.10 7.06 15.81
N MET A 86 0.47 5.91 16.08
CA MET A 86 -0.96 5.75 16.28
C MET A 86 -1.20 4.77 17.42
N GLU A 87 -1.93 5.23 18.43
CA GLU A 87 -2.35 4.39 19.56
C GLU A 87 -3.48 3.45 19.16
N ILE A 88 -3.21 2.15 19.26
CA ILE A 88 -4.20 1.08 19.08
C ILE A 88 -4.23 0.23 20.35
N LYS A 89 -5.22 0.49 21.21
CA LYS A 89 -5.33 -0.07 22.57
C LYS A 89 -4.11 0.27 23.45
N ARG A 90 -3.23 -0.71 23.67
CA ARG A 90 -2.06 -0.69 24.55
C ARG A 90 -0.77 -0.82 23.72
N ARG A 91 -0.86 -0.54 22.42
CA ARG A 91 0.24 -0.64 21.48
C ARG A 91 0.28 0.65 20.65
N THR A 92 1.46 1.23 20.57
CA THR A 92 1.78 2.27 19.61
C THR A 92 2.22 1.59 18.31
N LEU A 93 1.46 1.76 17.24
CA LEU A 93 1.89 1.39 15.89
C LEU A 93 2.44 2.62 15.19
N VAL A 94 3.39 2.46 14.28
CA VAL A 94 3.98 3.58 13.53
C VAL A 94 3.72 3.38 12.04
N ASN A 95 3.37 4.46 11.33
CA ASN A 95 3.05 4.48 9.91
C ASN A 95 1.86 3.56 9.59
N VAL A 96 0.65 4.06 9.78
CA VAL A 96 -0.57 3.23 9.75
C VAL A 96 -1.45 3.58 8.57
N VAL A 97 -1.87 2.56 7.82
CA VAL A 97 -3.00 2.62 6.91
C VAL A 97 -4.25 2.24 7.68
N ARG A 98 -5.19 3.18 7.82
CA ARG A 98 -6.54 2.83 8.27
C ARG A 98 -7.32 2.33 7.06
N VAL A 99 -7.98 1.19 7.21
CA VAL A 99 -8.78 0.58 6.14
C VAL A 99 -10.21 0.43 6.61
N ALA A 100 -11.12 1.16 5.99
CA ALA A 100 -12.54 1.01 6.28
C ALA A 100 -13.04 -0.32 5.69
N PRO A 101 -13.77 -1.15 6.47
CA PRO A 101 -14.35 -2.38 5.94
C PRO A 101 -15.22 -2.17 4.69
N LEU A 102 -15.93 -1.04 4.63
CA LEU A 102 -16.79 -0.70 3.50
C LEU A 102 -15.99 -0.47 2.21
N ASP A 103 -14.81 0.13 2.30
CA ASP A 103 -13.96 0.40 1.13
C ASP A 103 -13.40 -0.90 0.53
N ILE A 104 -13.07 -1.91 1.36
CA ILE A 104 -12.64 -3.23 0.86
C ILE A 104 -13.69 -3.83 -0.09
N MET A 105 -14.98 -3.61 0.23
CA MET A 105 -16.11 -4.15 -0.52
C MET A 105 -16.49 -3.27 -1.71
N LYS A 106 -16.64 -1.96 -1.48
CA LYS A 106 -17.30 -1.04 -2.42
C LYS A 106 -16.36 -0.03 -3.07
N ASN A 107 -15.20 0.25 -2.47
CA ASN A 107 -14.28 1.28 -2.95
C ASN A 107 -12.81 0.85 -2.81
N ARG A 108 -12.44 -0.18 -3.58
CA ARG A 108 -11.06 -0.71 -3.55
C ARG A 108 -10.02 0.33 -3.93
N ALA A 109 -10.37 1.32 -4.75
CA ALA A 109 -9.48 2.41 -5.12
C ALA A 109 -9.04 3.22 -3.89
N ALA A 110 -9.94 3.50 -2.94
CA ALA A 110 -9.59 4.17 -1.68
C ALA A 110 -8.62 3.33 -0.84
N VAL A 111 -8.84 2.01 -0.72
CA VAL A 111 -7.91 1.12 0.00
C VAL A 111 -6.54 1.12 -0.66
N TRP A 112 -6.48 1.05 -1.99
CA TRP A 112 -5.21 1.06 -2.71
C TRP A 112 -4.50 2.40 -2.65
N SER A 113 -5.23 3.52 -2.69
CA SER A 113 -4.63 4.85 -2.52
C SER A 113 -4.01 4.99 -1.14
N ALA A 114 -4.69 4.49 -0.09
CA ALA A 114 -4.16 4.50 1.27
C ALA A 114 -2.92 3.60 1.41
N LEU A 115 -2.91 2.41 0.81
CA LEU A 115 -1.71 1.57 0.74
C LEU A 115 -0.59 2.21 -0.09
N GLY A 116 -0.94 2.93 -1.17
CA GLY A 116 -0.01 3.68 -2.00
C GLY A 116 0.74 4.72 -1.18
N GLY A 117 0.05 5.49 -0.34
CA GLY A 117 0.68 6.44 0.58
C GLY A 117 1.64 5.78 1.59
N LEU A 118 1.28 4.60 2.10
CA LEU A 118 2.19 3.83 2.96
C LEU A 118 3.45 3.40 2.21
N PHE A 119 3.29 2.82 1.01
CA PHE A 119 4.43 2.36 0.25
C PHE A 119 5.31 3.50 -0.23
N ASP A 120 4.72 4.65 -0.58
CA ASP A 120 5.44 5.88 -0.91
C ASP A 120 6.39 6.29 0.22
N HIS A 121 5.87 6.35 1.45
CA HIS A 121 6.66 6.73 2.63
C HIS A 121 7.72 5.67 2.99
N LEU A 122 7.37 4.39 2.96
CA LEU A 122 8.32 3.31 3.28
C LEU A 122 9.42 3.17 2.22
N LEU A 123 9.09 3.32 0.93
CA LEU A 123 10.06 3.22 -0.17
C LEU A 123 10.96 4.46 -0.26
N GLY A 124 10.46 5.63 0.13
CA GLY A 124 11.24 6.87 0.16
C GLY A 124 12.26 6.89 1.29
N CYS A 125 11.83 6.65 2.53
CA CYS A 125 12.67 6.87 3.70
C CYS A 125 12.52 5.82 4.81
N GLY A 126 11.92 4.67 4.52
CA GLY A 126 11.70 3.60 5.51
C GLY A 126 10.65 3.97 6.57
N GLY A 127 9.86 5.02 6.32
CA GLY A 127 8.88 5.53 7.26
C GLY A 127 9.43 6.53 8.29
N ASN A 128 10.60 7.12 8.03
CA ASN A 128 11.14 8.21 8.84
C ASN A 128 10.27 9.48 8.68
N PRO A 129 9.72 10.06 9.76
CA PRO A 129 8.80 11.19 9.69
C PRO A 129 9.37 12.46 9.03
N HIS A 130 10.70 12.57 8.94
CA HIS A 130 11.39 13.71 8.32
C HIS A 130 12.10 13.36 7.01
N GLY A 131 12.00 12.11 6.56
CA GLY A 131 12.62 11.68 5.31
C GLY A 131 11.77 12.00 4.09
N LEU A 132 12.42 12.13 2.94
CA LEU A 132 11.74 12.31 1.65
C LEU A 132 10.98 11.04 1.28
N TRP A 133 9.73 11.22 0.86
CA TRP A 133 8.90 10.13 0.34
C TRP A 133 9.39 9.75 -1.06
N LEU A 134 9.01 8.58 -1.58
CA LEU A 134 9.43 8.16 -2.91
C LEU A 134 8.99 9.20 -3.96
N SER A 135 7.73 9.65 -3.88
CA SER A 135 7.15 10.66 -4.76
C SER A 135 7.80 12.05 -4.66
N GLU A 136 8.60 12.29 -3.61
CA GLU A 136 9.35 13.53 -3.39
C GLU A 136 10.82 13.41 -3.81
N GLY A 137 11.18 12.38 -4.57
CA GLY A 137 12.57 12.10 -4.97
C GLY A 137 13.37 11.30 -3.95
N GLY A 138 12.73 10.78 -2.90
CA GLY A 138 13.36 9.92 -1.90
C GLY A 138 13.62 8.50 -2.42
N GLY A 139 14.33 7.70 -1.62
CA GLY A 139 14.55 6.30 -1.91
C GLY A 139 15.42 5.61 -0.86
N VAL A 140 14.95 4.49 -0.29
CA VAL A 140 15.69 3.70 0.72
C VAL A 140 16.92 2.97 0.17
N THR A 141 17.18 3.11 -1.12
CA THR A 141 18.36 2.67 -1.90
C THR A 141 18.53 3.63 -3.07
N SER A 142 19.71 3.68 -3.68
CA SER A 142 19.93 4.41 -4.95
C SER A 142 18.91 4.04 -6.03
N ALA A 143 18.68 2.75 -6.26
CA ALA A 143 17.70 2.30 -7.25
C ALA A 143 16.26 2.76 -6.97
N TRP A 144 15.88 2.93 -5.69
CA TRP A 144 14.59 3.52 -5.33
C TRP A 144 14.59 5.04 -5.47
N LYS A 145 15.74 5.69 -5.24
CA LYS A 145 15.90 7.13 -5.46
C LYS A 145 15.70 7.49 -6.93
N ASP A 146 16.29 6.71 -7.83
CA ASP A 146 16.08 6.86 -9.29
C ASP A 146 14.59 6.73 -9.68
N VAL A 147 13.84 5.85 -8.99
CA VAL A 147 12.38 5.73 -9.18
C VAL A 147 11.68 6.97 -8.65
N GLY A 148 12.06 7.46 -7.48
CA GLY A 148 11.47 8.64 -6.87
C GLY A 148 11.66 9.91 -7.70
N GLU A 149 12.86 10.13 -8.22
CA GLU A 149 13.18 11.24 -9.13
C GLU A 149 12.28 11.20 -10.37
N ARG A 150 12.09 10.02 -10.97
CA ARG A 150 11.18 9.85 -12.12
C ARG A 150 9.71 10.10 -11.76
N VAL A 151 9.26 9.70 -10.58
CA VAL A 151 7.88 10.01 -10.13
C VAL A 151 7.70 11.53 -10.04
N GLN A 152 8.68 12.23 -9.48
CA GLN A 152 8.65 13.69 -9.37
C GLN A 152 8.66 14.36 -10.75
N GLU A 153 9.51 13.90 -11.68
CA GLU A 153 9.51 14.36 -13.08
C GLU A 153 8.12 14.20 -13.72
N PHE A 154 7.49 13.04 -13.58
CA PHE A 154 6.19 12.78 -14.19
C PHE A 154 5.07 13.60 -13.56
N PHE A 155 5.13 13.83 -12.25
CA PHE A 155 4.20 14.73 -11.56
C PHE A 155 4.22 16.13 -12.17
N HIS A 156 5.40 16.67 -12.49
CA HIS A 156 5.55 18.00 -13.09
C HIS A 156 4.99 18.09 -14.52
N LEU A 157 4.77 16.97 -15.21
CA LEU A 157 4.12 16.96 -16.52
C LEU A 157 2.60 17.21 -16.45
N GLY A 158 1.98 17.04 -15.27
CA GLY A 158 0.60 17.48 -15.02
C GLY A 158 -0.51 16.66 -15.71
N TYR A 159 -0.25 15.42 -16.12
CA TYR A 159 -1.25 14.57 -16.79
C TYR A 159 -2.35 14.01 -15.86
N ALA A 160 -2.14 14.09 -14.55
CA ALA A 160 -3.05 13.51 -13.57
C ALA A 160 -4.35 14.36 -13.42
N PRO A 161 -5.46 13.76 -12.96
CA PRO A 161 -6.68 14.52 -12.64
C PRO A 161 -6.43 15.47 -11.46
N GLU A 162 -7.31 16.46 -11.31
CA GLU A 162 -7.16 17.56 -10.34
C GLU A 162 -6.91 17.08 -8.90
N GLU A 163 -7.55 15.99 -8.46
CA GLU A 163 -7.35 15.47 -7.11
C GLU A 163 -5.93 14.92 -6.90
N ALA A 164 -5.30 14.42 -7.97
CA ALA A 164 -3.97 13.83 -7.96
C ALA A 164 -2.86 14.89 -8.18
N THR A 165 -3.15 16.04 -8.79
CA THR A 165 -2.16 17.12 -9.01
C THR A 165 -1.87 17.96 -7.76
N ARG A 166 -2.61 17.76 -6.67
CA ARG A 166 -2.44 18.51 -5.41
C ARG A 166 -1.06 18.37 -4.78
N SER A 167 -0.42 17.21 -4.94
CA SER A 167 0.93 16.93 -4.43
C SER A 167 1.52 15.69 -5.10
N PRO A 168 2.85 15.53 -5.12
CA PRO A 168 3.48 14.30 -5.61
C PRO A 168 2.99 13.04 -4.87
N ARG A 169 2.71 13.15 -3.57
CA ARG A 169 2.18 12.06 -2.74
C ARG A 169 0.79 11.63 -3.18
N ALA A 170 -0.10 12.59 -3.46
CA ALA A 170 -1.43 12.32 -3.99
C ALA A 170 -1.37 11.68 -5.38
N TYR A 171 -0.46 12.16 -6.23
CA TYR A 171 -0.20 11.62 -7.56
C TYR A 171 0.25 10.16 -7.52
N PHE A 172 1.26 9.83 -6.72
CA PHE A 172 1.73 8.45 -6.59
C PHE A 172 0.64 7.53 -6.02
N ALA A 173 -0.08 7.96 -4.97
CA ALA A 173 -1.16 7.20 -4.37
C ALA A 173 -2.30 6.91 -5.36
N TRP A 174 -2.70 7.92 -6.15
CA TRP A 174 -3.67 7.78 -7.23
C TRP A 174 -3.19 6.81 -8.32
N GLY A 175 -1.95 6.99 -8.80
CA GLY A 175 -1.37 6.13 -9.84
C GLY A 175 -1.28 4.67 -9.41
N PHE A 176 -0.87 4.42 -8.16
CA PHE A 176 -0.82 3.08 -7.58
C PHE A 176 -2.22 2.44 -7.52
N ALA A 177 -3.23 3.19 -7.08
CA ALA A 177 -4.62 2.72 -7.06
C ALA A 177 -5.17 2.43 -8.46
N MET A 178 -4.90 3.32 -9.42
CA MET A 178 -5.30 3.16 -10.82
C MET A 178 -4.62 1.95 -11.46
N TYR A 179 -3.35 1.71 -11.18
CA TYR A 179 -2.64 0.53 -11.69
C TYR A 179 -3.30 -0.78 -11.25
N LEU A 180 -3.81 -0.84 -10.01
CA LEU A 180 -4.40 -2.06 -9.44
C LEU A 180 -5.87 -2.25 -9.76
N THR A 181 -6.58 -1.18 -10.12
CA THR A 181 -8.04 -1.22 -10.35
C THR A 181 -8.43 -0.99 -11.80
N ARG A 182 -7.71 -0.12 -12.51
CA ARG A 182 -8.07 0.42 -13.84
C ARG A 182 -6.82 0.68 -14.69
N ARG A 183 -5.92 -0.30 -14.76
CA ARG A 183 -4.60 -0.17 -15.42
C ARG A 183 -4.67 0.33 -16.87
N ARG A 184 -5.70 -0.08 -17.63
CA ARG A 184 -5.90 0.38 -19.01
C ARG A 184 -6.19 1.88 -19.09
N GLU A 185 -7.02 2.40 -18.18
CA GLU A 185 -7.28 3.84 -18.08
C GLU A 185 -6.02 4.59 -17.67
N LEU A 186 -5.24 4.06 -16.72
CA LEU A 186 -3.95 4.65 -16.36
C LEU A 186 -3.01 4.74 -17.56
N ASN A 187 -2.92 3.70 -18.39
CA ASN A 187 -2.08 3.71 -19.58
C ASN A 187 -2.50 4.76 -20.63
N VAL A 188 -3.77 5.18 -20.62
CA VAL A 188 -4.27 6.25 -21.51
C VAL A 188 -3.98 7.63 -20.92
N ILE A 189 -4.27 7.82 -19.64
CA ILE A 189 -4.11 9.11 -18.94
C ILE A 189 -2.63 9.42 -18.71
N ASP A 190 -1.87 8.45 -18.20
CA ASP A 190 -0.47 8.59 -17.82
C ASP A 190 0.33 7.30 -18.15
N PRO A 191 0.70 7.11 -19.43
CA PRO A 191 1.48 5.93 -19.85
C PRO A 191 2.87 5.85 -19.23
N LEU A 192 3.44 6.98 -18.80
CA LEU A 192 4.76 7.02 -18.17
C LEU A 192 4.71 6.43 -16.76
N LEU A 193 3.73 6.85 -15.96
CA LEU A 193 3.51 6.31 -14.63
C LEU A 193 3.12 4.82 -14.67
N GLU A 194 2.24 4.42 -15.60
CA GLU A 194 1.91 3.00 -15.80
C GLU A 194 3.18 2.16 -16.00
N ARG A 195 4.03 2.62 -16.94
CA ARG A 195 5.24 1.89 -17.33
C ARG A 195 6.25 1.84 -16.18
N LEU A 196 6.39 2.94 -15.43
CA LEU A 196 7.26 2.99 -14.27
C LEU A 196 6.80 1.99 -13.20
N LEU A 197 5.52 2.03 -12.80
CA LEU A 197 4.98 1.10 -11.81
C LEU A 197 5.15 -0.35 -12.28
N ARG A 198 4.87 -0.63 -13.54
CA ARG A 198 5.02 -1.97 -14.14
C ARG A 198 6.42 -2.52 -14.10
N THR A 199 7.43 -1.70 -14.32
CA THR A 199 8.84 -2.13 -14.43
C THR A 199 9.61 -1.98 -13.11
N THR A 200 8.98 -1.46 -12.06
CA THR A 200 9.60 -1.22 -10.75
C THR A 200 8.76 -1.81 -9.61
N VAL A 201 7.85 -1.03 -9.02
CA VAL A 201 7.01 -1.39 -7.86
C VAL A 201 6.27 -2.71 -8.06
N MET A 202 5.79 -2.97 -9.29
CA MET A 202 5.00 -4.15 -9.63
C MET A 202 5.82 -5.26 -10.33
N ASP A 203 7.14 -5.11 -10.43
CA ASP A 203 8.04 -6.12 -11.00
C ASP A 203 8.87 -6.82 -9.92
N GLY A 204 8.55 -8.09 -9.64
CA GLY A 204 9.35 -8.91 -8.72
C GLY A 204 10.83 -9.06 -9.11
N ARG A 205 11.19 -8.92 -10.40
CA ARG A 205 12.61 -8.93 -10.83
C ARG A 205 13.34 -7.68 -10.34
N PHE A 206 12.71 -6.51 -10.43
CA PHE A 206 13.23 -5.27 -9.88
C PHE A 206 13.48 -5.41 -8.38
N TRP A 207 12.50 -5.92 -7.63
CA TRP A 207 12.64 -6.18 -6.18
C TRP A 207 13.81 -7.10 -5.84
N ARG A 208 13.99 -8.20 -6.57
CA ARG A 208 15.12 -9.13 -6.34
C ARG A 208 16.47 -8.49 -6.63
N ARG A 209 16.56 -7.57 -7.59
CA ARG A 209 17.80 -6.82 -7.87
C ARG A 209 18.12 -5.88 -6.71
N VAL A 210 17.20 -4.96 -6.37
CA VAL A 210 17.45 -3.93 -5.35
C VAL A 210 17.67 -4.50 -3.94
N THR A 211 17.12 -5.69 -3.65
CA THR A 211 17.34 -6.37 -2.36
C THR A 211 18.68 -7.10 -2.26
N ARG A 212 19.26 -7.53 -3.39
CA ARG A 212 20.60 -8.13 -3.42
C ARG A 212 21.67 -7.08 -3.20
N ASP A 213 21.53 -5.92 -3.83
CA ASP A 213 22.51 -4.83 -3.76
C ASP A 213 22.70 -4.34 -2.31
N LYS A 214 21.63 -4.35 -1.50
CA LYS A 214 21.67 -4.03 -0.06
C LYS A 214 22.51 -4.98 0.80
N ARG A 215 22.88 -6.17 0.31
CA ARG A 215 23.67 -7.15 1.08
C ARG A 215 25.15 -7.16 0.70
N GLY A 216 25.52 -6.47 -0.38
CA GLY A 216 26.87 -6.49 -0.94
C GLY A 216 27.67 -5.20 -0.76
N GLY A 217 27.07 -4.16 -0.16
CA GLY A 217 27.74 -2.91 0.23
C GLY A 217 27.52 -2.65 1.71
#